data_AF-A0A9E4D5K4-F1
#
_entry.id   AF-A0A9E4D5K4-F1
#
_cell.length_a   1.000
_cell.length_b   1.000
_cell.length_c   1.000
_cell.angle_alpha   90.00
_cell.angle_beta   90.00
_cell.angle_gamma   90.00
#
_symmetry.space_group_name_H-M   'P 1'
#
loop_
_entity.id
_entity.type
_entity.pdbx_description
1 polymer ?
#
loop_
_entity_poly.entity_id
_entity_poly.type
_entity_poly.pdbx_seq_one_letter_code
_entity_poly.pdbx_strand_id
1 'polypeptide(L)'
;MAITSANQLELLQTAEAVAREKLIDPELVVQAMEDSLARAAKSRYGADMDIRVHIDRKTGRAQFTRVRTVVEDDLLENHHAEVTVAQAKQYLADPQIGDEIADEVPPVELGRIAAQSAKQVILQKVREAERDRQYDEFRDRVGTIINGTVKREEYGNIIVDIGRGEGILRRNEKIGRESYRPNDRIRCFIKDVRREARGPQVFLSRTAPEFMAALFKMEVPE
;
A
#
# COMPACT_ATOMS: atom_id res chain seq x y z
N MET A 1 -9.28 -10.64 34.23
CA MET A 1 -10.18 -9.83 33.38
C MET A 1 -9.71 -8.38 33.39
N ALA A 2 -9.74 -7.71 32.22
CA ALA A 2 -9.67 -6.24 32.03
C ALA A 2 -8.32 -5.49 31.96
N ILE A 3 -7.23 -6.08 31.44
CA ILE A 3 -6.02 -5.31 31.05
C ILE A 3 -5.90 -5.15 29.51
N THR A 4 -6.59 -5.97 28.72
CA THR A 4 -6.39 -6.03 27.26
C THR A 4 -7.20 -4.99 26.46
N SER A 5 -8.33 -4.50 26.98
CA SER A 5 -9.26 -3.66 26.20
C SER A 5 -8.83 -2.20 26.07
N ALA A 6 -8.16 -1.63 27.09
CA ALA A 6 -7.78 -0.22 27.07
C ALA A 6 -6.72 0.08 25.99
N ASN A 7 -5.78 -0.85 25.79
CA ASN A 7 -4.69 -0.68 24.84
C ASN A 7 -5.16 -0.82 23.37
N GLN A 8 -6.26 -1.54 23.10
CA GLN A 8 -6.78 -1.73 21.75
C GLN A 8 -7.54 -0.49 21.24
N LEU A 9 -8.35 0.13 22.10
CA LEU A 9 -9.08 1.34 21.76
C LEU A 9 -8.12 2.54 21.56
N GLU A 10 -7.12 2.69 22.43
CA GLU A 10 -6.09 3.73 22.27
C GLU A 10 -5.30 3.57 20.97
N LEU A 11 -5.01 2.33 20.57
CA LEU A 11 -4.30 2.04 19.34
C LEU A 11 -5.14 2.38 18.11
N LEU A 12 -6.44 2.07 18.13
CA LEU A 12 -7.37 2.46 17.07
C LEU A 12 -7.49 3.99 16.97
N GLN A 13 -7.66 4.69 18.10
CA GLN A 13 -7.74 6.15 18.11
C GLN A 13 -6.45 6.80 17.59
N THR A 14 -5.29 6.24 17.94
CA THR A 14 -4.00 6.70 17.42
C THR A 14 -3.91 6.47 15.91
N ALA A 15 -4.36 5.31 15.42
CA ALA A 15 -4.40 5.00 14.00
C ALA A 15 -5.27 6.00 13.22
N GLU A 16 -6.47 6.30 13.73
CA GLU A 16 -7.39 7.28 13.13
C GLU A 16 -6.83 8.71 13.18
N ALA A 17 -6.13 9.09 14.24
CA ALA A 17 -5.51 10.40 14.37
C ALA A 17 -4.40 10.58 13.32
N VAL A 18 -3.52 9.57 13.19
CA VAL A 18 -2.44 9.58 12.18
C VAL A 18 -3.01 9.56 10.77
N ALA A 19 -4.06 8.78 10.51
CA ALA A 19 -4.74 8.75 9.22
C ALA A 19 -5.25 10.15 8.84
N ARG A 20 -5.95 10.83 9.76
CA ARG A 20 -6.47 12.19 9.54
C ARG A 20 -5.36 13.22 9.32
N GLU A 21 -4.31 13.20 10.13
CA GLU A 21 -3.16 14.10 9.96
C GLU A 21 -2.51 13.92 8.58
N LYS A 22 -2.43 12.68 8.12
CA LYS A 22 -1.89 12.33 6.82
C LYS A 22 -2.92 12.38 5.71
N LEU A 23 -4.13 12.91 5.89
CA LEU A 23 -5.20 13.01 4.88
C LEU A 23 -5.58 11.65 4.23
N ILE A 24 -5.43 10.56 4.97
CA ILE A 24 -5.78 9.19 4.56
C ILE A 24 -7.17 8.90 5.12
N ASP A 25 -7.99 8.19 4.35
CA ASP A 25 -9.26 7.70 4.86
C ASP A 25 -9.02 6.77 6.06
N PRO A 26 -9.53 7.10 7.26
CA PRO A 26 -9.42 6.23 8.42
C PRO A 26 -9.93 4.81 8.14
N GLU A 27 -10.93 4.66 7.26
CA GLU A 27 -11.50 3.37 6.95
C GLU A 27 -10.50 2.41 6.30
N LEU A 28 -9.69 2.92 5.37
CA LEU A 28 -8.64 2.13 4.73
C LEU A 28 -7.58 1.65 5.72
N VAL A 29 -7.38 2.37 6.83
CA VAL A 29 -6.45 1.98 7.89
C VAL A 29 -7.07 0.89 8.76
N VAL A 30 -8.36 1.01 9.11
CA VAL A 30 -9.07 -0.02 9.88
C VAL A 30 -9.14 -1.33 9.10
N GLN A 31 -9.53 -1.29 7.83
CA GLN A 31 -9.56 -2.47 6.94
C GLN A 31 -8.19 -3.13 6.83
N ALA A 32 -7.11 -2.35 6.71
CA ALA A 32 -5.77 -2.90 6.66
C ALA A 32 -5.34 -3.56 7.98
N MET A 33 -5.82 -3.04 9.11
CA MET A 33 -5.59 -3.64 10.43
C MET A 33 -6.36 -4.95 10.56
N GLU A 34 -7.62 -5.00 10.11
CA GLU A 34 -8.44 -6.22 10.00
C GLU A 34 -7.73 -7.29 9.16
N ASP A 35 -7.24 -6.93 7.96
CA ASP A 35 -6.48 -7.83 7.09
C ASP A 35 -5.21 -8.38 7.74
N SER A 36 -4.50 -7.53 8.50
CA SER A 36 -3.28 -7.96 9.18
C SER A 36 -3.56 -8.91 10.34
N LEU A 37 -4.60 -8.63 11.11
CA LEU A 37 -5.07 -9.52 12.18
C LEU A 37 -5.60 -10.84 11.61
N ALA A 38 -6.30 -10.81 10.47
CA ALA A 38 -6.74 -12.00 9.75
C ALA A 38 -5.56 -12.88 9.34
N ARG A 39 -4.51 -12.29 8.73
CA ARG A 39 -3.28 -13.02 8.39
C ARG A 39 -2.58 -13.61 9.63
N ALA A 40 -2.52 -12.86 10.72
CA ALA A 40 -1.96 -13.34 11.97
C ALA A 40 -2.78 -14.50 12.57
N ALA A 41 -4.11 -14.45 12.46
CA ALA A 41 -5.01 -15.52 12.90
C ALA A 41 -4.86 -16.77 12.03
N LYS A 42 -4.78 -16.64 10.69
CA LYS A 42 -4.53 -17.74 9.75
C LYS A 42 -3.24 -18.48 10.10
N SER A 43 -2.18 -17.76 10.48
CA SER A 43 -0.92 -18.38 10.92
C SER A 43 -1.04 -19.23 12.19
N ARG A 44 -2.05 -19.01 13.06
CA ARG A 44 -2.23 -19.77 14.30
C ARG A 44 -3.27 -20.88 14.18
N TYR A 45 -4.39 -20.59 13.51
CA TYR A 45 -5.48 -21.55 13.36
C TYR A 45 -5.21 -22.57 12.24
N GLY A 46 -4.56 -22.14 11.17
CA GLY A 46 -4.30 -22.94 9.97
C GLY A 46 -4.36 -22.04 8.74
N ALA A 47 -3.34 -22.14 7.88
CA ALA A 47 -3.20 -21.26 6.71
C ALA A 47 -4.37 -21.42 5.72
N ASP A 48 -5.00 -22.60 5.71
CA ASP A 48 -6.05 -22.97 4.77
C ASP A 48 -7.45 -22.52 5.21
N MET A 49 -7.62 -22.01 6.44
CA MET A 49 -8.90 -21.47 6.88
C MET A 49 -9.11 -20.04 6.38
N ASP A 50 -10.32 -19.73 5.91
CA ASP A 50 -10.71 -18.34 5.70
C ASP A 50 -11.19 -17.73 7.01
N ILE A 51 -10.42 -16.75 7.51
CA ILE A 51 -10.68 -16.03 8.75
C ILE A 51 -10.78 -14.57 8.38
N ARG A 52 -11.95 -13.99 8.63
CA ARG A 52 -12.22 -12.57 8.52
C ARG A 52 -12.24 -11.96 9.92
N VAL A 53 -11.74 -10.73 10.02
CA VAL A 53 -11.68 -10.01 11.28
C VAL A 53 -12.44 -8.72 11.10
N HIS A 54 -13.29 -8.40 12.08
CA HIS A 54 -13.97 -7.12 12.13
C HIS A 54 -13.64 -6.38 13.42
N ILE A 55 -13.20 -5.12 13.32
CA ILE A 55 -12.90 -4.28 14.47
C ILE A 55 -14.07 -3.31 14.70
N ASP A 56 -14.72 -3.44 15.86
CA ASP A 56 -15.71 -2.45 16.28
C ASP A 56 -15.03 -1.12 16.65
N ARG A 57 -15.38 -0.05 15.93
CA ARG A 57 -14.76 1.27 16.10
C ARG A 57 -15.01 1.93 17.45
N LYS A 58 -16.12 1.58 18.13
CA LYS A 58 -16.47 2.18 19.43
C LYS A 58 -15.73 1.49 20.57
N THR A 59 -15.59 0.17 20.48
CA THR A 59 -15.05 -0.65 21.57
C THR A 59 -13.60 -1.08 21.35
N GLY A 60 -13.08 -0.98 20.11
CA GLY A 60 -11.77 -1.45 19.71
C GLY A 60 -11.63 -2.97 19.71
N ARG A 61 -12.74 -3.71 19.90
CA ARG A 61 -12.71 -5.17 19.98
C ARG A 61 -12.73 -5.78 18.58
N ALA A 62 -11.76 -6.66 18.33
CA ALA A 62 -11.71 -7.46 17.12
C ALA A 62 -12.55 -8.74 17.31
N GLN A 63 -13.51 -8.95 16.42
CA GLN A 63 -14.29 -10.18 16.28
C GLN A 63 -13.65 -11.03 15.17
N PHE A 64 -13.50 -12.32 15.42
CA PHE A 64 -12.89 -13.25 14.46
C PHE A 64 -13.97 -14.20 13.97
N THR A 65 -14.13 -14.27 12.66
CA THR A 65 -15.15 -15.10 12.01
C THR A 65 -14.47 -16.00 11.01
N ARG A 66 -14.67 -17.31 11.17
CA ARG A 66 -14.31 -18.27 10.13
C ARG A 66 -15.43 -18.29 9.11
N VAL A 67 -15.08 -18.09 7.84
CA VAL A 67 -16.01 -18.15 6.72
C VAL A 67 -15.80 -19.44 5.94
N ARG A 68 -16.89 -20.13 5.63
CA ARG A 68 -16.92 -21.31 4.78
C ARG A 68 -17.85 -21.06 3.59
N THR A 69 -17.32 -21.12 2.39
CA THR A 69 -18.08 -20.83 1.15
C THR A 69 -18.71 -22.10 0.59
N VAL A 70 -19.97 -22.02 0.18
CA VAL A 70 -20.67 -23.13 -0.45
C VAL A 70 -20.24 -23.24 -1.92
N VAL A 71 -19.68 -24.38 -2.30
CA VAL A 71 -19.21 -24.68 -3.67
C VAL A 71 -19.87 -25.94 -4.22
N GLU A 72 -19.76 -26.14 -5.53
CA GLU A 72 -20.13 -27.40 -6.18
C GLU A 72 -19.17 -28.53 -5.77
N ASP A 73 -19.69 -29.75 -5.70
CA ASP A 73 -18.91 -30.94 -5.29
C ASP A 73 -17.65 -31.14 -6.16
N ASP A 74 -17.72 -30.80 -7.45
CA ASP A 74 -16.63 -30.96 -8.41
C ASP A 74 -15.57 -29.85 -8.33
N LEU A 75 -15.87 -28.74 -7.64
CA LEU A 75 -15.00 -27.57 -7.48
C LEU A 75 -14.43 -27.43 -6.06
N LEU A 76 -14.67 -28.43 -5.20
CA LEU A 76 -14.19 -28.43 -3.82
C LEU A 76 -12.67 -28.68 -3.79
N GLU A 77 -11.90 -27.63 -3.52
CA GLU A 77 -10.44 -27.69 -3.44
C GLU A 77 -9.96 -27.58 -1.98
N ASN A 78 -10.65 -26.78 -1.16
CA ASN A 78 -10.22 -26.49 0.21
C ASN A 78 -11.26 -26.90 1.25
N HIS A 79 -11.12 -28.11 1.80
CA HIS A 79 -12.00 -28.64 2.85
C HIS A 79 -12.07 -27.80 4.15
N HIS A 80 -11.18 -26.84 4.35
CA HIS A 80 -11.18 -25.96 5.53
C HIS A 80 -11.92 -24.63 5.31
N ALA A 81 -12.05 -24.17 4.07
CA ALA A 81 -12.69 -22.91 3.69
C ALA A 81 -13.93 -23.10 2.81
N GLU A 82 -14.18 -24.31 2.32
CA GLU A 82 -15.26 -24.62 1.40
C GLU A 82 -16.10 -25.79 1.93
N VAL A 83 -17.40 -25.75 1.62
CA VAL A 83 -18.35 -26.82 1.93
C VAL A 83 -19.23 -27.10 0.73
N THR A 84 -19.67 -28.34 0.59
CA THR A 84 -20.64 -28.67 -0.46
C THR A 84 -22.05 -28.21 -0.10
N VAL A 85 -22.93 -28.08 -1.09
CA VAL A 85 -24.36 -27.78 -0.86
C VAL A 85 -24.99 -28.81 0.09
N ALA A 86 -24.60 -30.08 0.00
CA ALA A 86 -25.08 -31.14 0.89
C ALA A 86 -24.64 -30.93 2.35
N GLN A 87 -23.40 -30.49 2.58
CA GLN A 87 -22.88 -30.18 3.91
C GLN A 87 -23.45 -28.87 4.45
N ALA A 88 -23.68 -27.88 3.59
CA ALA A 88 -24.23 -26.58 3.93
C ALA A 88 -25.67 -26.67 4.46
N LYS A 89 -26.45 -27.69 4.06
CA LYS A 89 -27.82 -27.93 4.56
C LYS A 89 -27.91 -28.17 6.06
N GLN A 90 -26.79 -28.52 6.72
CA GLN A 90 -26.74 -28.66 8.18
C GLN A 90 -26.71 -27.30 8.90
N TYR A 91 -26.34 -26.23 8.19
CA TYR A 91 -26.13 -24.89 8.75
C TYR A 91 -27.12 -23.86 8.16
N LEU A 92 -27.58 -24.06 6.92
CA LEU A 92 -28.50 -23.20 6.18
C LEU A 92 -29.74 -23.99 5.75
N ALA A 93 -30.91 -23.34 5.80
CA ALA A 93 -32.18 -23.97 5.45
C ALA A 93 -32.33 -24.24 3.93
N ASP A 94 -31.80 -23.35 3.09
CA ASP A 94 -31.79 -23.48 1.63
C ASP A 94 -30.46 -22.95 1.05
N PRO A 95 -29.36 -23.72 1.16
CA PRO A 95 -28.05 -23.27 0.73
C PRO A 95 -27.92 -23.24 -0.79
N GLN A 96 -27.48 -22.10 -1.32
CA GLN A 96 -27.12 -21.92 -2.72
C GLN A 96 -25.61 -21.89 -2.89
N ILE A 97 -25.15 -22.21 -4.11
CA ILE A 97 -23.73 -22.09 -4.46
C ILE A 97 -23.34 -20.61 -4.36
N GLY A 98 -22.25 -20.34 -3.65
CA GLY A 98 -21.79 -18.99 -3.33
C GLY A 98 -22.25 -18.45 -1.98
N ASP A 99 -23.11 -19.17 -1.24
CA ASP A 99 -23.46 -18.77 0.12
C ASP A 99 -22.25 -18.87 1.07
N GLU A 100 -22.23 -18.02 2.09
CA GLU A 100 -21.18 -17.98 3.10
C GLU A 100 -21.73 -18.39 4.47
N ILE A 101 -21.08 -19.37 5.10
CA ILE A 101 -21.35 -19.79 6.47
C ILE A 101 -20.30 -19.15 7.37
N ALA A 102 -20.74 -18.28 8.28
CA ALA A 102 -19.89 -17.56 9.22
C ALA A 102 -19.99 -18.18 10.62
N ASP A 103 -18.88 -18.71 11.14
CA ASP A 103 -18.78 -19.16 12.53
C ASP A 103 -17.86 -18.22 13.32
N GLU A 104 -18.31 -17.77 14.50
CA GLU A 104 -17.44 -17.02 15.40
C GLU A 104 -16.37 -17.96 15.99
N VAL A 105 -15.10 -17.57 15.86
CA VAL A 105 -13.99 -18.30 16.47
C VAL A 105 -13.48 -17.55 17.69
N PRO A 106 -12.99 -18.25 18.73
CA PRO A 106 -12.44 -17.60 19.90
C PRO A 106 -11.38 -16.57 19.51
N PRO A 107 -11.29 -15.42 20.20
CA PRO A 107 -10.26 -14.45 19.89
C PRO A 107 -8.88 -15.04 20.21
N VAL A 108 -7.97 -14.98 19.25
CA VAL A 108 -6.56 -15.34 19.47
C VAL A 108 -5.96 -14.32 20.43
N GLU A 109 -5.27 -14.77 21.47
CA GLU A 109 -4.41 -13.90 22.28
C GLU A 109 -3.22 -13.42 21.45
N LEU A 110 -3.45 -12.35 20.69
CA LEU A 110 -2.45 -11.67 19.87
C LEU A 110 -1.71 -10.59 20.65
N GLY A 111 -2.11 -10.31 21.91
CA GLY A 111 -1.42 -9.49 22.92
C GLY A 111 -0.45 -8.43 22.37
N ARG A 112 0.83 -8.79 22.27
CA ARG A 112 1.92 -7.90 21.80
C ARG A 112 2.08 -7.86 20.28
N ILE A 113 1.75 -8.95 19.59
CA ILE A 113 1.88 -9.08 18.13
C ILE A 113 0.86 -8.16 17.44
N ALA A 114 -0.38 -8.09 17.95
CA ALA A 114 -1.42 -7.21 17.41
C ALA A 114 -0.99 -5.74 17.40
N ALA A 115 -0.39 -5.25 18.48
CA ALA A 115 0.05 -3.86 18.58
C ALA A 115 1.21 -3.53 17.62
N GLN A 116 2.18 -4.44 17.48
CA GLN A 116 3.30 -4.26 16.55
C GLN A 116 2.86 -4.36 15.09
N SER A 117 2.01 -5.34 14.77
CA SER A 117 1.39 -5.52 13.46
C SER A 117 0.59 -4.29 13.07
N ALA A 118 -0.27 -3.77 13.97
CA ALA A 118 -1.06 -2.59 13.68
C ALA A 118 -0.19 -1.34 13.44
N LYS A 119 0.86 -1.11 14.25
CA LYS A 119 1.84 -0.04 13.97
C LYS A 119 2.49 -0.19 12.60
N GLN A 120 2.87 -1.41 12.22
CA GLN A 120 3.47 -1.69 10.92
C GLN A 120 2.50 -1.41 9.77
N VAL A 121 1.24 -1.82 9.91
CA VAL A 121 0.17 -1.58 8.94
C VAL A 121 -0.09 -0.08 8.77
N ILE A 122 -0.17 0.66 9.87
CA ILE A 122 -0.34 2.12 9.84
C ILE A 122 0.81 2.76 9.07
N LEU A 123 2.07 2.43 9.41
CA LEU A 123 3.23 2.95 8.70
C LEU A 123 3.24 2.56 7.22
N GLN A 124 2.79 1.35 6.90
CA GLN A 124 2.68 0.90 5.52
C GLN A 124 1.63 1.70 4.75
N LYS A 125 0.43 1.88 5.31
CA LYS A 125 -0.65 2.67 4.69
C LYS A 125 -0.28 4.14 4.54
N VAL A 126 0.42 4.71 5.51
CA VAL A 126 0.98 6.07 5.40
C VAL A 126 1.95 6.16 4.24
N ARG A 127 2.89 5.21 4.10
CA ARG A 127 3.82 5.19 2.97
C ARG A 127 3.14 4.94 1.62
N GLU A 128 2.10 4.11 1.57
CA GLU A 128 1.30 3.90 0.35
C GLU A 128 0.61 5.19 -0.08
N ALA A 129 -0.09 5.86 0.83
CA ALA A 129 -0.76 7.12 0.55
C ALA A 129 0.22 8.24 0.16
N GLU A 130 1.38 8.33 0.82
CA GLU A 130 2.43 9.28 0.44
C GLU A 130 2.94 9.01 -0.98
N ARG A 131 3.17 7.74 -1.34
CA ARG A 131 3.61 7.36 -2.69
C ARG A 131 2.55 7.66 -3.75
N ASP A 132 1.28 7.42 -3.46
CA ASP A 132 0.19 7.69 -4.39
C ASP A 132 0.06 9.19 -4.66
N ARG A 133 0.09 10.02 -3.61
CA ARG A 133 0.08 11.47 -3.78
C ARG A 133 1.28 11.98 -4.56
N GLN A 134 2.46 11.44 -4.25
CA GLN A 134 3.68 11.81 -4.95
C GLN A 134 3.58 11.44 -6.44
N TYR A 135 3.00 10.28 -6.77
CA TYR A 135 2.74 9.91 -8.15
C TYR A 135 1.83 10.92 -8.84
N ASP A 136 0.70 11.26 -8.23
CA ASP A 136 -0.28 12.18 -8.81
C ASP A 136 0.34 13.58 -9.01
N GLU A 137 1.12 14.07 -8.04
CA GLU A 137 1.86 15.34 -8.13
C GLU A 137 2.83 15.35 -9.32
N PHE A 138 3.62 14.29 -9.51
CA PHE A 138 4.58 14.23 -10.61
C PHE A 138 3.94 13.95 -11.96
N ARG A 139 2.84 13.19 -11.99
CA ARG A 139 2.06 12.93 -13.20
C ARG A 139 1.54 14.23 -13.81
N ASP A 140 1.03 15.14 -12.99
CA ASP A 140 0.54 16.44 -13.47
C ASP A 140 1.68 17.37 -13.94
N ARG A 141 2.91 17.09 -13.49
CA ARG A 141 4.12 17.83 -13.87
C ARG A 141 4.88 17.21 -15.06
N VAL A 142 4.38 16.15 -15.67
CA VAL A 142 4.96 15.58 -16.89
C VAL A 142 4.99 16.66 -17.97
N GLY A 143 6.12 16.79 -18.67
CA GLY A 143 6.32 17.84 -19.67
C GLY A 143 6.92 19.13 -19.13
N THR A 144 7.27 19.21 -17.84
CA THR A 144 7.92 20.38 -17.24
C THR A 144 9.39 20.12 -16.91
N ILE A 145 10.15 21.21 -16.75
CA ILE A 145 11.53 21.15 -16.24
C ILE A 145 11.49 21.14 -14.71
N ILE A 146 12.25 20.22 -14.12
CA ILE A 146 12.47 20.13 -12.68
C ILE A 146 13.95 20.31 -12.37
N ASN A 147 14.21 20.98 -11.25
CA ASN A 147 15.54 21.09 -10.67
C ASN A 147 15.70 19.95 -9.67
N GLY A 148 16.83 19.25 -9.73
CA GLY A 148 17.17 18.19 -8.80
C GLY A 148 18.65 18.18 -8.48
N THR A 149 19.03 17.28 -7.58
CA THR A 149 20.41 17.08 -7.15
C THR A 149 20.81 15.65 -7.43
N VAL A 150 21.96 15.44 -8.09
CA VAL A 150 22.47 14.10 -8.36
C VAL A 150 22.79 13.41 -7.04
N LYS A 151 22.18 12.26 -6.77
CA LYS A 151 22.40 11.50 -5.54
C LYS A 151 23.51 10.47 -5.73
N ARG A 152 23.43 9.69 -6.82
CA ARG A 152 24.38 8.62 -7.15
C ARG A 152 24.23 8.15 -8.59
N GLU A 153 25.23 7.43 -9.09
CA GLU A 153 25.19 6.73 -10.38
C GLU A 153 25.09 5.22 -10.15
N GLU A 154 24.11 4.57 -10.77
CA GLU A 154 23.86 3.13 -10.69
C GLU A 154 23.82 2.54 -12.11
N TYR A 155 24.74 1.62 -12.41
CA TYR A 155 24.78 0.90 -13.70
C TYR A 155 24.70 1.82 -14.94
N GLY A 156 25.25 3.04 -14.85
CA GLY A 156 25.23 4.05 -15.90
C GLY A 156 23.95 4.90 -15.99
N ASN A 157 22.98 4.67 -15.10
CA ASN A 157 21.85 5.56 -14.85
C ASN A 157 22.18 6.50 -13.68
N ILE A 158 21.66 7.71 -13.72
CA ILE A 158 21.88 8.70 -12.66
C ILE A 158 20.59 8.84 -11.86
N ILE A 159 20.69 8.64 -10.56
CA ILE A 159 19.59 8.87 -9.61
C ILE A 159 19.66 10.31 -9.16
N VAL A 160 18.59 11.05 -9.42
CA VAL A 160 18.45 12.48 -9.10
C VAL A 160 17.41 12.61 -8.00
N ASP A 161 17.78 13.26 -6.91
CA ASP A 161 16.85 13.70 -5.89
C ASP A 161 16.08 14.93 -6.38
N ILE A 162 14.75 14.82 -6.42
CA ILE A 162 13.82 15.87 -6.84
C ILE A 162 13.01 16.42 -5.66
N GLY A 163 13.53 16.23 -4.43
CA GLY A 163 12.96 16.73 -3.18
C GLY A 163 12.02 15.72 -2.54
N ARG A 164 10.81 15.58 -3.09
CA ARG A 164 9.79 14.63 -2.57
C ARG A 164 9.89 13.24 -3.17
N GLY A 165 10.88 12.99 -4.04
CA GLY A 165 11.00 11.76 -4.81
C GLY A 165 12.38 11.54 -5.40
N GLU A 166 12.55 10.38 -6.03
CA GLU A 166 13.73 10.07 -6.83
C GLU A 166 13.34 10.01 -8.31
N GLY A 167 14.11 10.71 -9.13
CA GLY A 167 14.06 10.62 -10.58
C GLY A 167 15.24 9.81 -11.11
N ILE A 168 15.02 9.10 -12.21
CA ILE A 168 16.04 8.34 -12.92
C ILE A 168 16.33 9.00 -14.26
N LEU A 169 17.57 9.42 -14.46
CA LEU A 169 18.10 9.84 -15.75
C LEU A 169 18.81 8.66 -16.38
N ARG A 170 18.21 8.07 -17.41
CA ARG A 170 18.77 6.89 -18.08
C ARG A 170 20.01 7.23 -18.90
N ARG A 171 20.87 6.24 -19.14
CA ARG A 171 22.10 6.40 -19.93
C ARG A 171 21.88 6.96 -21.34
N ASN A 172 20.75 6.65 -21.97
CA ASN A 172 20.39 7.12 -23.31
C ASN A 172 19.77 8.54 -23.31
N GLU A 173 19.37 9.04 -22.14
CA GLU A 173 18.71 10.34 -21.98
C GLU A 173 19.66 11.41 -21.40
N LYS A 174 20.94 11.05 -21.20
CA LYS A 174 21.99 11.94 -20.69
C LYS A 174 22.76 12.61 -21.83
N ILE A 175 23.20 13.84 -21.59
CA ILE A 175 24.11 14.52 -22.51
C ILE A 175 25.51 13.92 -22.35
N GLY A 176 26.04 13.32 -23.41
CA GLY A 176 27.25 12.49 -23.34
C GLY A 176 28.54 13.22 -22.93
N ARG A 177 28.62 14.55 -23.07
CA ARG A 177 29.78 15.36 -22.68
C ARG A 177 29.67 16.00 -21.29
N GLU A 178 28.53 15.83 -20.63
CA GLU A 178 28.29 16.42 -19.31
C GLU A 178 28.80 15.48 -18.20
N SER A 179 29.48 16.04 -17.21
CA SER A 179 29.91 15.30 -16.02
C SER A 179 28.84 15.42 -14.96
N TYR A 180 28.49 14.28 -14.35
CA TYR A 180 27.53 14.22 -13.26
C TYR A 180 28.23 13.65 -12.04
N ARG A 181 28.41 14.47 -11.01
CA ARG A 181 28.98 14.05 -9.72
C ARG A 181 27.88 14.05 -8.66
N PRO A 182 28.02 13.21 -7.62
CA PRO A 182 27.15 13.31 -6.46
C PRO A 182 27.12 14.73 -5.91
N ASN A 183 25.92 15.22 -5.57
CA ASN A 183 25.58 16.56 -5.14
C ASN A 183 25.56 17.67 -6.21
N ASP A 184 25.80 17.34 -7.48
CA ASP A 184 25.64 18.33 -8.55
C ASP A 184 24.17 18.70 -8.76
N ARG A 185 23.91 19.99 -8.98
CA ARG A 185 22.57 20.47 -9.35
C ARG A 185 22.35 20.26 -10.84
N ILE A 186 21.24 19.63 -11.17
CA ILE A 186 20.88 19.25 -12.54
C ILE A 186 19.45 19.69 -12.84
N ARG A 187 19.24 20.21 -14.04
CA ARG A 187 17.89 20.52 -14.57
C ARG A 187 17.46 19.42 -15.51
N CYS A 188 16.31 18.81 -15.31
CA CYS A 188 15.86 17.70 -16.14
C CYS A 188 14.43 17.93 -16.62
N PHE A 189 14.11 17.42 -17.80
CA PHE A 189 12.75 17.32 -18.28
C PHE A 189 12.09 16.07 -17.72
N ILE A 190 10.87 16.19 -17.21
CA ILE A 190 10.07 15.03 -16.78
C ILE A 190 9.43 14.41 -18.03
N LYS A 191 9.95 13.26 -18.46
CA LYS A 191 9.50 12.56 -19.68
C LYS A 191 8.31 11.65 -19.40
N ASP A 192 8.35 10.91 -18.29
CA ASP A 192 7.32 9.92 -17.94
C ASP A 192 7.36 9.67 -16.42
N VAL A 193 6.25 9.24 -15.84
CA VAL A 193 6.13 8.88 -14.42
C VAL A 193 5.42 7.55 -14.31
N ARG A 194 6.06 6.56 -13.70
CA ARG A 194 5.49 5.21 -13.56
C ARG A 194 5.30 4.83 -12.11
N ARG A 195 4.25 4.06 -11.85
CA ARG A 195 4.01 3.44 -10.53
C ARG A 195 4.87 2.18 -10.42
N GLU A 196 5.79 2.14 -9.47
CA GLU A 196 6.55 0.93 -9.12
C GLU A 196 6.28 0.52 -7.67
N ALA A 197 6.55 -0.76 -7.37
CA ALA A 197 6.33 -1.35 -6.05
C ALA A 197 7.13 -0.66 -4.92
N ARG A 198 8.23 0.04 -5.25
CA ARG A 198 9.07 0.77 -4.28
C ARG A 198 8.81 2.27 -4.21
N GLY A 199 7.88 2.80 -5.02
CA GLY A 199 7.68 4.24 -5.16
C GLY A 199 7.36 4.63 -6.60
N PRO A 200 6.74 5.80 -6.83
CA PRO A 200 6.69 6.34 -8.18
C PRO A 200 8.10 6.61 -8.69
N GLN A 201 8.42 6.09 -9.87
CA GLN A 201 9.69 6.35 -10.53
C GLN A 201 9.48 7.41 -11.61
N VAL A 202 10.18 8.54 -11.48
CA VAL A 202 10.12 9.66 -12.42
C VAL A 202 11.23 9.49 -13.45
N PHE A 203 10.88 9.29 -14.72
CA PHE A 203 11.85 9.22 -15.80
C PHE A 203 12.21 10.63 -16.27
N LEU A 204 13.49 10.94 -16.14
CA LEU A 204 14.06 12.22 -16.50
C LEU A 204 14.77 12.12 -17.86
N SER A 205 14.77 13.23 -18.58
CA SER A 205 15.55 13.39 -19.81
C SER A 205 16.23 14.75 -19.89
N ARG A 206 17.41 14.78 -20.52
CA ARG A 206 18.11 16.00 -20.91
C ARG A 206 18.36 16.09 -22.42
N THR A 207 17.99 15.05 -23.17
CA THR A 207 18.15 14.97 -24.63
C THR A 207 16.84 15.15 -25.39
N ALA A 208 15.71 15.14 -24.69
CA ALA A 208 14.39 15.38 -25.27
C ALA A 208 14.34 16.77 -25.95
N PRO A 209 13.84 16.89 -27.20
CA PRO A 209 13.69 18.19 -27.88
C PRO A 209 12.90 19.22 -27.05
N GLU A 210 11.90 18.75 -26.31
CA GLU A 210 11.05 19.53 -25.43
C GLU A 210 11.83 20.18 -24.28
N PHE A 211 12.93 19.56 -23.84
CA PHE A 211 13.81 20.14 -22.81
C PHE A 211 14.45 21.43 -23.30
N MET A 212 14.96 21.46 -24.54
CA MET A 212 15.54 22.68 -25.11
C MET A 212 14.48 23.75 -25.29
N ALA A 213 13.31 23.40 -25.83
CA ALA A 213 12.22 24.36 -26.02
C ALA A 213 11.77 24.99 -24.69
N ALA A 214 11.65 24.18 -23.64
CA ALA A 214 11.30 24.65 -22.31
C ALA A 214 12.40 25.50 -21.66
N LEU A 215 13.68 25.20 -21.89
CA LEU A 215 14.79 26.05 -21.44
C LEU A 215 14.78 27.42 -22.11
N PHE A 216 14.55 27.46 -23.43
CA PHE A 216 14.44 28.73 -24.17
C PHE A 216 13.28 29.60 -23.66
N LYS A 217 12.13 28.99 -23.40
CA LYS A 217 10.96 29.69 -22.84
C LYS A 217 11.21 30.28 -21.44
N MET A 218 12.11 29.69 -20.67
CA MET A 218 12.50 30.23 -19.35
C MET A 218 13.50 31.38 -19.45
N GLU A 219 14.41 31.33 -20.42
CA GLU A 219 15.49 32.32 -20.57
C GLU A 219 15.06 33.56 -21.36
N VAL A 220 14.07 33.42 -22.23
CA VAL A 220 13.47 34.51 -23.01
C VAL A 220 12.02 34.69 -22.54
N PRO A 221 11.78 35.55 -21.53
CA PRO A 221 10.43 36.05 -21.30
C PRO A 221 10.05 36.90 -22.52
N GLU A 222 8.89 36.61 -23.13
CA GLU A 222 8.25 37.57 -24.04
C GLU A 222 8.08 38.95 -23.40
#